data_AF-A0AAU3PDQ1-F1
#
_entry.id   AF-A0AAU3PDQ1-F1
#
_cell.length_a   1.000
_cell.length_b   1.000
_cell.length_c   1.000
_cell.angle_alpha   90.00
_cell.angle_beta   90.00
_cell.angle_gamma   90.00
#
_symmetry.space_group_name_H-M   'P 1'
#
loop_
_entity.id
_entity.type
_entity.pdbx_description
1 polymer ?
#
loop_
_entity_poly.entity_id
_entity_poly.type
_entity_poly.pdbx_seq_one_letter_code
_entity_poly.pdbx_strand_id
1 'polypeptide(L)' 'MPRPEIVLGFHSLCLVKPVDDDGWYMGSLSDDGSIDCWTPYGDLYEALRGL' A
#
# COMPACT_ATOMS: atom_id res chain seq x y z
N MET A 1 -13.13 -5.65 -1.96
CA MET A 1 -11.88 -4.87 -1.84
C MET A 1 -11.14 -5.01 -3.15
N PRO A 2 -10.56 -3.93 -3.71
CA PRO A 2 -9.77 -4.02 -4.92
C PRO A 2 -8.61 -4.99 -4.67
N ARG A 3 -8.27 -5.81 -5.66
CA ARG A 3 -7.21 -6.82 -5.51
C ARG A 3 -5.86 -6.12 -5.59
N PRO A 4 -4.90 -6.42 -4.71
CA PRO A 4 -3.57 -5.88 -4.81
C PRO A 4 -2.86 -6.49 -6.04
N GLU A 5 -2.23 -5.64 -6.83
CA GLU A 5 -1.28 -6.04 -7.87
C GLU A 5 0.12 -6.19 -7.26
N ILE A 6 0.52 -5.19 -6.46
CA ILE A 6 1.83 -5.12 -5.81
C ILE A 6 1.65 -4.74 -4.34
N VAL A 7 2.38 -5.43 -3.46
CA VAL A 7 2.50 -5.08 -2.04
C VAL A 7 3.99 -4.97 -1.70
N LEU A 8 4.41 -3.82 -1.19
CA LEU A 8 5.76 -3.57 -0.68
C LEU A 8 5.70 -3.46 0.84
N GLY A 9 6.31 -4.42 1.56
CA GLY A 9 6.31 -4.45 3.03
C GLY A 9 7.50 -3.72 3.65
N PHE A 10 7.24 -2.96 4.70
CA PHE A 10 8.21 -2.20 5.51
C PHE A 10 7.91 -2.39 7.00
N HIS A 11 8.45 -3.46 7.60
CA HIS A 11 8.06 -3.88 8.96
C HIS A 11 6.52 -4.01 9.07
N SER A 12 5.87 -3.23 9.95
CA SER A 12 4.42 -3.22 10.16
C SER A 12 3.65 -2.35 9.16
N LEU A 13 4.35 -1.66 8.25
CA LEU A 13 3.76 -0.82 7.21
C LEU A 13 3.85 -1.51 5.85
N CYS A 14 3.00 -1.09 4.92
CA CYS A 14 3.10 -1.47 3.53
C CYS A 14 2.64 -0.37 2.57
N LEU A 15 3.12 -0.45 1.35
CA LEU A 15 2.57 0.26 0.20
C LEU A 15 1.86 -0.74 -0.72
N VAL A 16 0.67 -0.40 -1.21
CA VAL A 16 -0.17 -1.25 -2.05
C VAL A 16 -0.51 -0.53 -3.34
N LYS A 17 -0.30 -1.19 -4.47
CA LYS A 17 -0.84 -0.79 -5.77
C LYS A 17 -2.02 -1.71 -6.13
N PRO A 18 -3.26 -1.20 -6.21
CA PRO A 18 -4.40 -1.97 -6.69
C PRO A 18 -4.31 -2.23 -8.20
N VAL A 19 -4.91 -3.32 -8.68
CA VAL A 19 -4.99 -3.61 -10.14
C VAL A 19 -5.83 -2.56 -10.88
N ASP A 20 -6.85 -2.02 -10.22
CA ASP A 20 -7.84 -1.13 -10.83
C ASP A 20 -7.56 0.36 -10.55
N ASP A 21 -6.38 0.69 -10.01
CA ASP A 21 -5.98 2.05 -9.64
C ASP A 21 -4.49 2.29 -9.96
N ASP A 22 -4.21 3.47 -10.51
CA ASP A 22 -2.84 3.89 -10.76
C ASP A 22 -2.13 4.39 -9.51
N GLY A 23 -2.89 4.80 -8.49
CA GLY A 23 -2.42 5.29 -7.21
C GLY A 23 -1.79 4.22 -6.31
N TRP A 24 -1.00 4.70 -5.36
CA TRP A 24 -0.39 3.90 -4.31
C TRP A 24 -1.08 4.18 -2.98
N TYR A 25 -1.25 3.16 -2.15
CA TYR A 25 -1.89 3.30 -0.86
C TYR A 25 -0.92 2.89 0.23
N MET A 26 -0.86 3.67 1.30
CA MET A 26 -0.18 3.23 2.52
C MET A 26 -1.15 2.52 3.44
N GLY A 27 -0.64 1.47 4.07
CA GLY A 27 -1.38 0.65 5.01
C GLY A 27 -0.48 -0.03 6.02
N SER A 28 -1.10 -0.83 6.89
CA SER A 28 -0.42 -1.72 7.82
C SER A 28 -0.49 -3.14 7.30
N LEU A 29 0.61 -3.87 7.43
CA LEU A 29 0.67 -5.29 7.15
C LEU A 29 0.66 -6.07 8.47
N SER A 30 -0.42 -6.80 8.70
CA SER A 30 -0.59 -7.65 9.88
C SER A 30 0.12 -9.00 9.71
N ASP A 31 0.41 -9.69 10.82
CA ASP A 31 1.09 -10.99 10.82
C ASP A 31 0.30 -12.11 10.12
N ASP A 32 -1.03 -11.96 10.02
CA ASP A 32 -1.91 -12.88 9.28
C ASP A 32 -1.96 -12.58 7.76
N GLY A 33 -1.17 -11.59 7.30
CA GLY A 33 -1.14 -11.15 5.92
C GLY A 33 -2.29 -10.21 5.53
N SER A 34 -3.14 -9.81 6.47
CA SER A 34 -4.17 -8.80 6.22
C SER A 34 -3.56 -7.42 6.05
N ILE A 35 -4.22 -6.59 5.24
CA ILE A 35 -3.78 -5.24 4.93
C ILE A 35 -4.93 -4.26 5.17
N ASP A 36 -4.66 -3.23 5.95
CA ASP A 36 -5.56 -2.09 6.14
C ASP A 36 -4.94 -0.85 5.50
N CYS A 37 -5.55 -0.34 4.42
CA CYS A 37 -5.12 0.86 3.71
C CYS A 37 -5.82 2.12 4.25
N TRP A 38 -5.10 3.22 4.42
CA TRP A 38 -5.69 4.48 4.95
C TRP A 38 -5.35 5.75 4.16
N THR A 39 -4.17 5.86 3.53
CA THR A 39 -3.79 7.09 2.79
C THR A 39 -3.49 6.77 1.33
N PRO A 40 -4.19 7.42 0.37
CA PRO A 40 -3.80 7.39 -1.03
C PRO A 40 -2.64 8.37 -1.30
N TYR A 41 -1.72 7.91 -2.13
CA TYR A 41 -0.62 8.65 -2.74
C TYR A 41 -0.79 8.58 -4.26
N GLY A 42 -0.39 9.65 -4.95
CA GLY A 42 -0.50 9.72 -6.41
C GLY A 42 0.43 8.72 -7.09
N ASP A 43 1.73 8.78 -6.77
CA ASP A 43 2.74 7.88 -7.33
C ASP A 43 3.58 7.21 -6.24
N LEU A 44 4.42 6.25 -6.67
CA LEU A 44 5.31 5.52 -5.78
C LEU A 44 6.33 6.44 -5.10
N TYR A 45 6.79 7.50 -5.79
CA TYR A 45 7.81 8.40 -5.27
C TYR A 45 7.28 9.20 -4.07
N GLU A 46 6.09 9.77 -4.19
CA GLU A 46 5.40 10.43 -3.08
C GLU A 46 5.15 9.45 -1.94
N ALA A 47 4.69 8.23 -2.25
CA ALA A 47 4.41 7.21 -1.25
C ALA A 47 5.67 6.80 -0.45
N LEU A 48 6.81 6.66 -1.12
CA LEU A 48 8.09 6.34 -0.49
C LEU A 48 8.61 7.46 0.41
N ARG A 49 8.34 8.73 0.09
CA ARG A 49 8.73 9.87 0.94
C ARG A 49 7.89 9.99 2.22
N GLY A 50 6.72 9.36 2.25
CA GLY A 50 5.84 9.33 3.42
C GLY A 50 6.13 8.24 4.44
N LEU A 51 7.08 7.33 4.17
CA LEU A 51 7.52 6.25 5.06
C LEU A 51 8.37 6.76 6.23
#